data_AF-A0A671E0Z4-F1
#
_entry.id   AF-A0A671E0Z4-F1
#
_cell.length_a   1.000
_cell.length_b   1.000
_cell.length_c   1.000
_cell.angle_alpha   90.00
_cell.angle_beta   90.00
_cell.angle_gamma   90.00
#
_symmetry.space_group_name_H-M   'P 1'
#
loop_
_entity.id
_entity.type
_entity.pdbx_description
1 polymer ?
#
loop_
_entity_poly.entity_id
_entity_poly.type
_entity_poly.pdbx_seq_one_letter_code
_entity_poly.pdbx_strand_id
1 'polypeptide(L)'
;MTPGPSPPLPTLLLLRSPEPHPAELVEFRARQRQGSPHYTIYLGFGQDLSAGRPKERSLVLVKLEPWLCRAHVEGVQREGVSSLDNSSLSLCLSSTNSLYDDLERFLDFLMEVEQPA
;
A
#
# COMPACT_ATOMS: atom_id res chain seq x y z
N MET A 1 -31.32 -42.02 23.37
CA MET A 1 -30.04 -41.51 22.87
C MET A 1 -30.34 -40.28 22.03
N THR A 2 -30.18 -39.10 22.60
CA THR A 2 -30.27 -37.83 21.87
C THR A 2 -28.94 -37.61 21.15
N PRO A 3 -28.93 -37.21 19.87
CA PRO A 3 -27.69 -36.88 19.19
C PRO A 3 -27.06 -35.68 19.90
N GLY A 4 -25.78 -35.78 20.23
CA GLY A 4 -25.02 -34.67 20.80
C GLY A 4 -24.94 -33.49 19.83
N PRO A 5 -24.73 -32.26 20.32
CA PRO A 5 -24.69 -31.07 19.47
C PRO A 5 -23.61 -31.23 18.39
N SER A 6 -23.95 -30.91 17.14
CA SER A 6 -23.01 -30.87 16.03
C SER A 6 -21.87 -29.88 16.35
N PRO A 7 -20.61 -30.20 16.02
CA PRO A 7 -19.52 -29.26 16.22
C PRO A 7 -19.82 -27.96 15.48
N PRO A 8 -19.52 -26.79 16.08
CA PRO A 8 -19.75 -25.52 15.40
C PRO A 8 -18.94 -25.54 14.10
N LEU A 9 -19.62 -25.27 12.97
CA LEU A 9 -18.95 -25.02 11.70
C LEU A 9 -17.90 -23.93 11.92
N PRO A 10 -16.72 -23.99 11.29
CA PRO A 10 -15.73 -22.93 11.41
C PRO A 10 -16.40 -21.62 11.02
N THR A 11 -16.58 -20.73 12.00
CA THR A 11 -17.17 -19.41 11.77
C THR A 11 -16.20 -18.64 10.89
N LEU A 12 -16.49 -18.57 9.60
CA LEU A 12 -15.83 -17.68 8.67
C LEU A 12 -16.29 -16.26 9.02
N LEU A 13 -15.50 -15.57 9.84
CA LEU A 13 -15.69 -14.16 10.09
C LEU A 13 -15.04 -13.38 8.95
N LEU A 14 -15.87 -12.96 7.98
CA LEU A 14 -15.49 -12.00 6.95
C LEU A 14 -15.15 -10.68 7.64
N LEU A 15 -13.87 -10.35 7.74
CA LEU A 15 -13.41 -9.14 8.44
C LEU A 15 -13.84 -7.83 7.79
N ARG A 16 -14.17 -7.88 6.50
CA ARG A 16 -14.54 -6.70 5.73
C ARG A 16 -15.18 -7.15 4.44
N SER A 17 -16.40 -6.70 4.15
CA SER A 17 -16.91 -6.78 2.79
C SER A 17 -16.06 -5.83 1.93
N PRO A 18 -15.48 -6.29 0.81
CA PRO A 18 -14.45 -5.57 0.09
C PRO A 18 -14.92 -5.32 -1.34
N GLU A 19 -16.17 -4.92 -1.48
CA GLU A 19 -16.46 -4.13 -2.67
C GLU A 19 -15.83 -2.78 -2.35
N PRO A 20 -14.65 -2.42 -2.92
CA PRO A 20 -14.22 -1.04 -2.87
C PRO A 20 -15.40 -0.24 -3.39
N HIS A 21 -15.92 0.68 -2.57
CA HIS A 21 -17.06 1.45 -3.00
C HIS A 21 -16.67 2.08 -4.35
N PRO A 22 -17.46 1.93 -5.42
CA PRO A 22 -17.04 2.37 -6.75
C PRO A 22 -16.64 3.86 -6.76
N ALA A 23 -17.18 4.65 -5.82
CA ALA A 23 -16.73 6.00 -5.52
C ALA A 23 -15.23 6.10 -5.15
N GLU A 24 -14.68 5.23 -4.30
CA GLU A 24 -13.27 5.28 -3.88
C GLU A 24 -12.28 5.08 -5.04
N LEU A 25 -12.65 4.26 -6.03
CA LEU A 25 -11.88 4.03 -7.25
C LEU A 25 -11.90 5.27 -8.15
N VAL A 26 -13.08 5.90 -8.28
CA VAL A 26 -13.27 7.15 -9.04
C VAL A 26 -12.54 8.31 -8.39
N GLU A 27 -12.68 8.49 -7.09
CA GLU A 27 -11.99 9.52 -6.29
C GLU A 27 -10.48 9.37 -6.36
N PHE A 28 -9.97 8.13 -6.32
CA PHE A 28 -8.54 7.86 -6.46
C PHE A 28 -8.04 8.28 -7.82
N ARG A 29 -8.74 7.90 -8.89
CA ARG A 29 -8.39 8.34 -10.25
C ARG A 29 -8.45 9.86 -10.40
N ALA A 30 -9.43 10.50 -9.78
CA ALA A 30 -9.61 11.95 -9.78
C ALA A 30 -8.63 12.71 -8.86
N ARG A 31 -7.73 12.00 -8.15
CA ARG A 31 -6.77 12.58 -7.19
C ARG A 31 -7.45 13.35 -6.04
N GLN A 32 -8.70 13.00 -5.74
CA GLN A 32 -9.49 13.63 -4.67
C GLN A 32 -9.23 13.00 -3.30
N ARG A 33 -8.41 11.95 -3.26
CA ARG A 33 -7.98 11.26 -2.05
C ARG A 33 -6.48 10.99 -2.10
N GLN A 34 -5.85 11.04 -0.93
CA GLN A 34 -4.42 10.77 -0.79
C GLN A 34 -4.08 9.27 -0.77
N GLY A 35 -4.97 8.39 -0.33
CA GLY A 35 -4.71 6.95 -0.21
C GLY A 35 -5.16 6.13 -1.43
N SER A 36 -4.56 4.96 -1.66
CA SER A 36 -5.06 3.98 -2.63
C SER A 36 -6.26 3.20 -2.06
N PRO A 37 -7.23 2.75 -2.90
CA PRO A 37 -8.42 2.04 -2.41
C PRO A 37 -8.06 0.76 -1.67
N HIS A 38 -8.75 0.46 -0.58
CA HIS A 38 -8.57 -0.79 0.15
C HIS A 38 -9.45 -1.88 -0.45
N TYR A 39 -8.86 -2.76 -1.26
CA TYR A 39 -9.55 -3.89 -1.89
C TYR A 39 -9.09 -5.27 -1.36
N THR A 40 -8.15 -5.31 -0.42
CA THR A 40 -7.69 -6.56 0.19
C THR A 40 -8.68 -7.06 1.24
N ILE A 41 -9.14 -8.29 1.06
CA ILE A 41 -9.98 -9.04 2.01
C ILE A 41 -9.09 -9.90 2.89
N TYR A 42 -9.39 -9.95 4.17
CA TYR A 42 -8.77 -10.89 5.10
C TYR A 42 -9.83 -11.83 5.67
N LEU A 43 -9.54 -13.13 5.70
CA LEU A 43 -10.42 -14.15 6.27
C LEU A 43 -9.67 -14.87 7.40
N GLY A 44 -10.26 -14.86 8.59
CA GLY A 44 -9.77 -15.61 9.75
C GLY A 44 -10.55 -16.90 9.91
N PHE A 45 -9.85 -18.03 9.92
CA PHE A 45 -10.50 -19.32 10.11
C PHE A 45 -10.55 -19.68 11.59
N GLY A 46 -11.78 -19.91 12.09
CA GLY A 46 -12.00 -20.32 13.48
C GLY A 46 -11.61 -19.28 14.52
N GLN A 47 -11.47 -18.02 14.12
CA GLN A 47 -11.00 -16.95 14.99
C GLN A 47 -11.77 -15.66 14.75
N ASP A 48 -12.09 -14.98 15.85
CA ASP A 48 -12.51 -13.59 15.80
C ASP A 48 -11.30 -12.70 15.50
N LEU A 49 -11.47 -11.89 14.46
CA LEU A 49 -10.48 -10.92 14.02
C LEU A 49 -10.96 -9.49 14.26
N SER A 50 -11.92 -9.29 15.16
CA SER A 50 -12.41 -7.98 15.61
C SER A 50 -11.29 -6.96 15.82
N ALA A 51 -11.63 -5.68 15.65
CA ALA A 51 -10.73 -4.54 15.49
C ALA A 51 -9.64 -4.34 16.59
N GLY A 52 -9.64 -5.14 17.65
CA GLY A 52 -8.61 -5.13 18.70
C GLY A 52 -7.52 -6.20 18.58
N ARG A 53 -7.66 -7.22 17.72
CA ARG A 53 -6.69 -8.33 17.63
C ARG A 53 -5.73 -8.16 16.44
N PRO A 54 -4.41 -8.10 16.66
CA PRO A 54 -3.44 -8.03 15.57
C PRO A 54 -3.54 -9.26 14.65
N LYS A 55 -3.37 -9.05 13.34
CA LYS A 55 -3.41 -10.11 12.32
C LYS A 55 -2.36 -11.19 12.58
N GLU A 56 -1.25 -10.80 13.17
CA GLU A 56 -0.09 -11.64 13.52
C GLU A 56 -0.44 -12.69 14.58
N ARG A 57 -1.55 -12.51 15.30
CA ARG A 57 -2.05 -13.50 16.26
C ARG A 57 -2.99 -14.52 15.63
N SER A 58 -3.33 -14.36 14.35
CA SER A 58 -4.20 -15.30 13.65
C SER A 58 -3.48 -16.63 13.38
N LEU A 59 -4.10 -17.78 13.68
CA LEU A 59 -3.49 -19.08 13.36
C LEU A 59 -3.55 -19.34 11.85
N VAL A 60 -4.67 -18.98 11.22
CA VAL A 60 -4.90 -19.14 9.79
C VAL A 60 -5.58 -17.89 9.26
N LEU A 61 -4.79 -17.10 8.53
CA LEU A 61 -5.22 -15.87 7.88
C LEU A 61 -5.08 -16.02 6.37
N VAL A 62 -6.19 -15.86 5.65
CA VAL A 62 -6.17 -15.85 4.18
C VAL A 62 -6.33 -14.43 3.68
N LYS A 63 -5.42 -14.01 2.80
CA LYS A 63 -5.47 -12.74 2.08
C LYS A 63 -6.09 -12.98 0.71
N LEU A 64 -7.16 -12.27 0.38
CA LEU A 64 -7.76 -12.26 -0.96
C LEU A 64 -7.64 -10.87 -1.56
N GLU A 65 -7.28 -10.80 -2.84
CA GLU A 65 -7.21 -9.54 -3.59
C GLU A 65 -7.89 -9.73 -4.94
N PRO A 66 -9.04 -9.08 -5.20
CA PRO A 66 -9.69 -9.14 -6.50
C PRO A 66 -8.78 -8.59 -7.60
N TRP A 67 -8.51 -9.40 -8.61
CA TRP A 67 -7.59 -9.04 -9.69
C TRP A 67 -8.01 -7.77 -10.43
N LEU A 68 -9.31 -7.57 -10.64
CA LEU A 68 -9.86 -6.37 -11.31
C LEU A 68 -9.52 -5.08 -10.55
N CYS A 69 -9.64 -5.10 -9.23
CA CYS A 69 -9.34 -3.94 -8.38
C CYS A 69 -7.83 -3.62 -8.41
N ARG A 70 -7.01 -4.67 -8.34
CA ARG A 70 -5.56 -4.55 -8.46
C ARG A 70 -5.15 -3.97 -9.82
N ALA A 71 -5.67 -4.52 -10.91
CA ALA A 71 -5.39 -4.05 -12.26
C ALA A 71 -5.81 -2.59 -12.47
N HIS A 72 -6.97 -2.18 -11.94
CA HIS A 72 -7.41 -0.78 -12.01
C HIS A 72 -6.46 0.15 -11.25
N VAL A 73 -6.09 -0.20 -10.01
CA VAL A 73 -5.17 0.62 -9.19
C VAL A 73 -3.79 0.72 -9.86
N GLU A 74 -3.24 -0.38 -10.36
CA GLU A 74 -1.98 -0.38 -11.12
C GLU A 74 -2.08 0.47 -12.40
N GLY A 75 -3.22 0.42 -13.09
CA GLY A 75 -3.49 1.22 -14.28
C GLY A 75 -3.47 2.73 -14.00
N VAL A 76 -4.25 3.20 -13.02
CA VAL A 76 -4.30 4.63 -12.68
C VAL A 76 -2.99 5.13 -12.05
N GLN A 77 -2.23 4.27 -11.37
CA GLN A 77 -0.90 4.62 -10.88
C GLN A 77 0.10 4.86 -12.03
N ARG A 78 0.01 4.08 -13.10
CA ARG A 78 0.79 4.33 -14.33
C ARG A 78 0.38 5.63 -15.03
N GLU A 79 -0.85 6.11 -14.84
CA GLU A 79 -1.31 7.44 -15.28
C GLU A 79 -0.77 8.57 -14.37
N GLY A 80 0.05 8.26 -13.36
CA GLY A 80 0.69 9.23 -12.48
C GLY A 80 -0.14 9.61 -11.25
N VAL A 81 -1.19 8.86 -10.94
CA VAL A 81 -1.89 8.97 -9.64
C VAL A 81 -1.01 8.33 -8.57
N SER A 82 -0.75 9.04 -7.48
CA SER A 82 0.09 8.54 -6.37
C SER A 82 -0.73 8.45 -5.09
N SER A 83 -0.37 7.47 -4.25
CA SER A 83 -0.87 7.36 -2.88
C SER A 83 0.07 7.97 -1.83
N LEU A 84 1.15 8.60 -2.27
CA LEU A 84 2.12 9.24 -1.37
C LEU A 84 1.60 10.61 -0.96
N ASP A 85 1.57 10.86 0.34
CA ASP A 85 1.43 12.20 0.89
C ASP A 85 2.80 12.91 0.89
N ASN A 86 2.97 13.88 -0.01
CA ASN A 86 4.24 14.58 -0.16
C ASN A 86 4.48 15.64 0.93
N SER A 87 3.48 15.93 1.78
CA SER A 87 3.62 16.93 2.84
C SER A 87 4.41 16.43 4.06
N SER A 88 4.50 15.11 4.23
CA SER A 88 5.13 14.45 5.39
C SER A 88 6.32 13.55 5.02
N LEU A 89 6.67 13.46 3.74
CA LEU A 89 7.71 12.55 3.25
C LEU A 89 9.09 13.20 3.31
N SER A 90 9.91 12.80 4.28
CA SER A 90 11.34 13.13 4.31
C SER A 90 12.17 11.92 3.93
N LEU A 91 13.08 12.10 2.97
CA LEU A 91 14.08 11.08 2.66
C LEU A 91 15.22 11.25 3.67
N CYS A 92 15.41 10.24 4.52
CA CYS A 92 16.58 10.17 5.40
C CYS A 92 17.80 9.76 4.57
N LEU A 93 18.43 10.74 3.92
CA LEU A 93 19.71 10.57 3.24
C LEU A 93 20.81 10.80 4.28
N SER A 94 21.60 9.77 4.60
CA SER A 94 22.76 9.88 5.48
C SER A 94 23.75 10.89 4.88
N SER A 95 23.82 12.08 5.47
CA SER A 95 24.73 13.20 5.14
C SER A 95 25.06 13.36 3.65
N THR A 96 24.26 14.18 2.98
CA THR A 96 24.42 14.71 1.61
C THR A 96 25.71 15.52 1.36
N ASN A 97 26.79 15.26 2.10
CA ASN A 97 28.08 15.94 1.92
C ASN A 97 29.00 15.21 0.92
N SER A 98 28.61 14.07 0.35
CA SER A 98 29.36 13.47 -0.77
C SER A 98 28.69 13.79 -2.08
N LEU A 99 27.40 13.47 -2.28
CA LEU A 99 26.80 13.61 -3.61
C LEU A 99 26.67 15.07 -4.06
N TYR A 100 26.30 16.00 -3.16
CA TYR A 100 26.19 17.41 -3.53
C TYR A 100 27.56 18.03 -3.79
N ASP A 101 28.54 17.75 -2.90
CA ASP A 101 29.94 18.16 -3.08
C ASP A 101 30.57 17.54 -4.35
N ASP A 102 30.22 16.30 -4.69
CA ASP A 102 30.69 15.61 -5.90
C ASP A 102 30.03 16.19 -7.17
N LEU A 103 28.76 16.59 -7.10
CA LEU A 103 28.08 17.30 -8.19
C LEU A 103 28.65 18.70 -8.40
N GLU A 104 28.90 19.46 -7.33
CA GLU A 104 29.56 20.78 -7.42
C GLU A 104 30.96 20.65 -8.03
N ARG A 105 31.78 19.70 -7.55
CA ARG A 105 33.11 19.45 -8.12
C ARG A 105 33.07 19.03 -9.58
N PHE A 106 32.09 18.21 -9.98
CA PHE A 106 31.93 17.81 -11.36
C PHE A 106 31.53 18.99 -12.26
N LEU A 107 30.66 19.87 -11.79
CA LEU A 107 30.24 21.08 -12.51
C LEU A 107 31.39 22.09 -12.64
N ASP A 108 32.16 22.32 -11.57
CA ASP A 108 33.37 23.16 -11.60
C ASP A 108 34.41 22.62 -12.58
N PHE A 109 34.65 21.30 -12.58
CA PHE A 109 35.56 20.66 -13.53
C PHE A 109 35.14 20.87 -14.99
N LEU A 110 33.84 20.79 -15.29
CA LEU A 110 33.33 21.03 -16.65
C LEU A 110 33.52 22.49 -17.09
N MET A 111 33.37 23.46 -16.19
CA MET A 111 33.65 24.87 -16.53
C MET A 111 35.13 25.14 -16.80
N GLU A 112 36.04 24.47 -16.08
CA GLU A 112 37.49 24.60 -16.30
C GLU A 112 37.95 23.95 -17.62
N VAL A 113 37.34 22.82 -18.02
CA VAL A 113 37.66 22.15 -19.28
C VAL A 113 37.13 22.92 -20.50
N GLU A 114 36.14 23.80 -20.30
CA GLU A 114 35.55 24.65 -21.34
C GLU A 114 36.14 26.08 -21.37
N GLN A 115 37.40 26.27 -20.94
CA GLN A 115 38.14 27.51 -21.23
C GLN A 115 39.04 27.33 -22.46
N PRO A 116 38.80 28.04 -23.58
CA PRO A 116 39.75 28.11 -24.68
C PRO A 116 40.94 29.00 -24.27
N ALA A 117 42.15 28.57 -24.63
CA ALA A 117 43.39 29.33 -24.45
C ALA A 117 43.39 30.71 -25.13
#